data_AF-A0A7Y4XM69-F1
#
_entry.id   AF-A0A7Y4XM69-F1
#
_cell.length_a   1.000
_cell.length_b   1.000
_cell.length_c   1.000
_cell.angle_alpha   90.00
_cell.angle_beta   90.00
_cell.angle_gamma   90.00
#
_symmetry.space_group_name_H-M   'P 1'
#
loop_
_entity.id
_entity.type
_entity.pdbx_description
1 polymer ?
#
loop_
_entity_poly.entity_id
_entity_poly.type
_entity_poly.pdbx_seq_one_letter_code
_entity_poly.pdbx_strand_id
1 'polypeptide(L)'
;MNRVVLAFILILLISCSPQKKEFKVSSQLTMHTLQNKNGLKMEVTNYGGRIVSLWVPDKNGMLSNVVLGYDSIDQYPSGNPYFGAMIGRYGNRIAKGRFTLDGMEYQLPINNGENSLHGGPNGFHNVYWEIISDSIKYPNALVMLYKSRDGEEGYPGNLSTTVVYSLTDSNEVVIDYEATTDKSTVINLTHHSFFNLAGEGSGNILNHEVIINADKFNPVDAGLIPTGELKSVLNTPFDFLKVHTIGERINTEDEQLKFGSGYDHNWILDKKSNELSLAATVREPNSGRIMEVWTTEPGLQFYSGNFLDGSDIGFSGKPYVLRSAFCMEAQHFPDSPNHSNFPSTVLNPGEVYKQKTIYKFKN
;
A
#
# COMPACT_ATOMS: atom_id res chain seq x y z
N MET A 1 -18.66 -79.49 25.25
CA MET A 1 -18.12 -78.46 26.16
C MET A 1 -16.78 -78.01 25.59
N ASN A 2 -16.75 -76.92 24.81
CA ASN A 2 -16.37 -75.56 25.24
C ASN A 2 -14.94 -75.50 25.81
N ARG A 3 -13.99 -74.67 25.38
CA ARG A 3 -13.94 -73.49 24.49
C ARG A 3 -12.47 -73.27 24.10
N VAL A 4 -12.18 -72.88 22.86
CA VAL A 4 -10.89 -72.31 22.44
C VAL A 4 -10.97 -70.79 22.61
N VAL A 5 -10.02 -70.20 23.34
CA VAL A 5 -9.92 -68.75 23.54
C VAL A 5 -8.96 -68.18 22.48
N LEU A 6 -9.50 -67.43 21.52
CA LEU A 6 -8.73 -66.56 20.62
C LEU A 6 -8.58 -65.19 21.28
N ALA A 7 -7.34 -64.75 21.50
CA ALA A 7 -7.03 -63.38 21.90
C ALA A 7 -6.92 -62.50 20.65
N PHE A 8 -7.84 -61.54 20.50
CA PHE A 8 -7.75 -60.47 19.49
C PHE A 8 -6.87 -59.35 20.03
N ILE A 9 -5.75 -59.08 19.35
CA ILE A 9 -4.93 -57.89 19.55
C ILE A 9 -5.63 -56.73 18.83
N LEU A 10 -6.17 -55.78 19.60
CA LEU A 10 -6.75 -54.54 19.10
C LEU A 10 -5.61 -53.55 18.82
N ILE A 11 -5.25 -53.37 17.54
CA ILE A 11 -4.32 -52.32 17.12
C ILE A 11 -5.10 -51.00 17.14
N LEU A 12 -4.81 -50.14 18.12
CA LEU A 12 -5.26 -48.74 18.12
C LEU A 12 -4.52 -47.99 16.99
N LEU A 13 -5.21 -47.74 15.87
CA LEU A 13 -4.78 -46.78 14.87
C LEU A 13 -5.04 -45.37 15.41
N ILE A 14 -3.99 -44.71 15.91
CA ILE A 14 -4.01 -43.28 16.20
C ILE A 14 -4.02 -42.55 14.85
N SER A 15 -5.20 -42.13 14.39
CA SER A 15 -5.31 -41.22 13.25
C SER A 15 -4.84 -39.83 13.69
N CYS A 16 -3.63 -39.45 13.29
CA CYS A 16 -3.18 -38.07 13.41
C CYS A 16 -3.90 -37.25 12.33
N SER A 17 -4.99 -36.57 12.70
CA SER A 17 -5.57 -35.52 11.86
C SER A 17 -4.80 -34.22 12.12
N PRO A 18 -4.39 -33.46 11.08
CA PRO A 18 -3.87 -32.13 11.30
C PRO A 18 -4.98 -31.25 11.89
N GLN A 19 -4.79 -30.84 13.15
CA GLN A 19 -5.58 -29.78 13.77
C GLN A 19 -5.45 -28.53 12.90
N LYS A 20 -6.51 -28.21 12.13
CA LYS A 20 -6.70 -26.87 11.61
C LYS A 20 -6.75 -25.94 12.83
N LYS A 21 -5.68 -25.17 13.05
CA LYS A 21 -5.73 -24.00 13.91
C LYS A 21 -6.78 -23.07 13.30
N GLU A 22 -8.00 -23.09 13.84
CA GLU A 22 -8.95 -22.02 13.60
C GLU A 22 -8.38 -20.77 14.26
N PHE A 23 -7.89 -19.86 13.43
CA PHE A 23 -7.46 -18.54 13.86
C PHE A 23 -8.69 -17.79 14.40
N LYS A 24 -8.60 -17.33 15.66
CA LYS A 24 -9.65 -16.53 16.29
C LYS A 24 -9.59 -15.11 15.72
N VAL A 25 -10.45 -14.83 14.76
CA VAL A 25 -10.65 -13.49 14.20
C VAL A 25 -11.11 -12.55 15.32
N SER A 26 -10.21 -11.71 15.82
CA SER A 26 -10.57 -10.60 16.71
C SER A 26 -11.05 -9.43 15.86
N SER A 27 -12.36 -9.17 15.87
CA SER A 27 -12.97 -7.98 15.24
C SER A 27 -12.83 -6.72 16.10
N GLN A 28 -11.98 -6.74 17.13
CA GLN A 28 -11.77 -5.59 18.01
C GLN A 28 -10.73 -4.66 17.39
N LEU A 29 -10.99 -3.36 17.48
CA LEU A 29 -10.00 -2.36 17.15
C LEU A 29 -8.79 -2.49 18.08
N THR A 30 -7.61 -2.47 17.50
CA THR A 30 -6.34 -2.53 18.21
C THR A 30 -5.37 -1.51 17.64
N MET A 31 -4.51 -1.00 18.50
CA MET A 31 -3.34 -0.18 18.16
C MET A 31 -2.09 -0.96 18.56
N HIS A 32 -1.12 -1.03 17.67
CA HIS A 32 0.14 -1.71 17.88
C HIS A 32 1.30 -0.75 17.63
N THR A 33 2.23 -0.67 18.58
CA THR A 33 3.42 0.18 18.49
C THR A 33 4.66 -0.67 18.26
N LEU A 34 5.39 -0.37 17.20
CA LEU A 34 6.74 -0.88 16.96
C LEU A 34 7.75 0.24 17.19
N GLN A 35 8.91 -0.10 17.77
CA GLN A 35 10.02 0.84 17.94
C GLN A 35 11.35 0.12 17.71
N ASN A 36 12.28 0.76 17.02
CA ASN A 36 13.65 0.25 16.87
C ASN A 36 14.63 0.91 17.84
N LYS A 37 15.89 0.47 17.85
CA LYS A 37 16.91 1.00 18.78
C LYS A 37 17.31 2.45 18.52
N ASN A 38 17.04 2.99 17.34
CA ASN A 38 17.42 4.35 16.95
C ASN A 38 16.29 5.38 17.19
N GLY A 39 15.16 4.96 17.76
CA GLY A 39 14.04 5.84 18.08
C GLY A 39 12.98 5.96 16.98
N LEU A 40 13.14 5.29 15.83
CA LEU A 40 12.06 5.17 14.84
C LEU A 40 10.89 4.44 15.49
N LYS A 41 9.71 5.06 15.53
CA LYS A 41 8.50 4.52 16.14
C LYS A 41 7.35 4.56 15.14
N MET A 42 6.63 3.45 15.02
CA MET A 42 5.48 3.30 14.13
C MET A 42 4.29 2.79 14.92
N GLU A 43 3.12 3.37 14.69
CA GLU A 43 1.85 2.92 15.29
C GLU A 43 0.91 2.46 14.19
N VAL A 44 0.44 1.23 14.30
CA VAL A 44 -0.41 0.57 13.30
C VAL A 44 -1.73 0.15 13.93
N THR A 45 -2.85 0.41 13.25
CA THR A 45 -4.14 -0.18 13.62
C THR A 45 -4.49 -1.36 12.74
N ASN A 46 -5.22 -2.34 13.29
CA ASN A 46 -5.80 -3.41 12.50
C ASN A 46 -7.04 -2.99 11.70
N TYR A 47 -7.65 -1.83 11.96
CA TYR A 47 -8.68 -1.28 11.08
C TYR A 47 -8.03 -0.65 9.85
N GLY A 48 -8.25 -1.25 8.69
CA GLY A 48 -7.59 -0.85 7.44
C GLY A 48 -6.10 -1.15 7.37
N GLY A 49 -5.55 -1.86 8.36
CA GLY A 49 -4.11 -2.15 8.45
C GLY A 49 -3.23 -0.90 8.42
N ARG A 50 -3.68 0.20 9.04
CA ARG A 50 -3.15 1.54 8.78
C ARG A 50 -1.92 1.87 9.59
N ILE A 51 -0.92 2.52 8.99
CA ILE A 51 0.07 3.29 9.76
C ILE A 51 -0.56 4.62 10.17
N VAL A 52 -0.86 4.78 11.45
CA VAL A 52 -1.50 5.97 12.02
C VAL A 52 -0.48 7.05 12.38
N SER A 53 0.70 6.65 12.84
CA SER A 53 1.81 7.56 13.12
C SER A 53 3.16 6.91 12.81
N LEU A 54 4.12 7.74 12.39
CA LEU A 54 5.48 7.34 12.07
C LEU A 54 6.46 8.44 12.51
N TRP A 55 7.08 8.23 13.66
CA TRP A 55 7.97 9.21 14.30
C TRP A 55 9.41 8.98 13.84
N VAL A 56 9.95 9.93 13.09
CA VAL A 56 11.29 9.85 12.47
C VAL A 56 12.20 10.94 13.05
N PRO A 57 13.42 10.62 13.51
CA PRO A 57 14.35 11.62 14.02
C PRO A 57 14.83 12.52 12.88
N ASP A 58 15.12 13.79 13.16
CA ASP A 58 15.81 14.70 12.22
C ASP A 58 17.34 14.67 12.42
N LYS A 59 18.08 15.52 11.70
CA LYS A 59 19.56 15.63 11.84
C LYS A 59 20.04 16.02 13.24
N ASN A 60 19.15 16.54 14.10
CA ASN A 60 19.43 16.89 15.50
C ASN A 60 18.86 15.85 16.49
N GLY A 61 18.26 14.77 16.00
CA GLY A 61 17.62 13.73 16.82
C GLY A 61 16.20 14.05 17.29
N MET A 62 15.59 15.15 16.82
CA MET A 62 14.21 15.50 17.18
C MET A 62 13.21 14.66 16.38
N LEU A 63 12.32 13.95 17.07
CA LEU A 63 11.27 13.15 16.46
C LEU A 63 10.12 14.03 15.95
N SER A 64 9.58 13.69 14.78
CA SER A 64 8.29 14.21 14.31
C SER A 64 7.51 13.12 13.62
N ASN A 65 6.18 13.12 13.76
CA ASN A 65 5.30 12.26 12.99
C ASN A 65 5.32 12.71 11.54
N VAL A 66 5.86 11.90 10.62
CA VAL A 66 6.02 12.27 9.20
C VAL A 66 4.89 11.75 8.31
N VAL A 67 3.85 11.15 8.86
CA VAL A 67 2.66 10.72 8.10
C VAL A 67 1.42 11.43 8.59
N LEU A 68 0.54 11.79 7.64
CA LEU A 68 -0.78 12.29 7.96
C LEU A 68 -1.66 11.15 8.46
N GLY A 69 -2.52 11.50 9.40
CA GLY A 69 -3.53 10.64 10.00
C GLY A 69 -4.37 11.44 10.99
N TYR A 70 -5.34 10.78 11.60
CA TYR A 70 -6.18 11.34 12.64
C TYR A 70 -5.66 11.01 14.05
N ASP A 71 -6.02 11.83 15.02
CA ASP A 71 -5.78 11.55 16.45
C ASP A 71 -6.75 10.48 16.99
N SER A 72 -7.92 10.33 16.37
CA SER A 72 -8.88 9.28 16.69
C SER A 72 -9.25 8.42 15.49
N ILE A 73 -9.38 7.12 15.73
CA ILE A 73 -9.86 6.15 14.75
C ILE A 73 -11.27 6.45 14.24
N ASP A 74 -12.12 7.06 15.08
CA ASP A 74 -13.53 7.33 14.79
C ASP A 74 -13.69 8.42 13.71
N GLN A 75 -12.59 9.10 13.36
CA GLN A 75 -12.55 10.09 12.28
C GLN A 75 -12.39 9.45 10.90
N TYR A 76 -11.80 8.25 10.78
CA TYR A 76 -11.58 7.62 9.46
C TYR A 76 -12.87 7.33 8.68
N PRO A 77 -13.98 6.91 9.31
CA PRO A 77 -15.24 6.69 8.59
C PRO A 77 -15.85 7.97 7.98
N SER A 78 -15.55 9.16 8.52
CA SER A 78 -16.16 10.43 8.10
C SER A 78 -15.20 11.40 7.42
N GLY A 79 -13.88 11.19 7.54
CA GLY A 79 -12.85 11.94 6.83
C GLY A 79 -12.29 11.18 5.63
N ASN A 80 -11.09 11.55 5.20
CA ASN A 80 -10.32 10.79 4.22
C ASN A 80 -10.00 9.35 4.70
N PRO A 81 -10.49 8.31 4.00
CA PRO A 81 -10.33 6.93 4.41
C PRO A 81 -9.01 6.31 3.95
N TYR A 82 -8.12 7.05 3.29
CA TYR A 82 -6.90 6.48 2.71
C TYR A 82 -5.63 6.80 3.51
N PHE A 83 -5.68 7.71 4.49
CA PHE A 83 -4.52 8.02 5.33
C PHE A 83 -3.93 6.75 5.96
N GLY A 84 -2.71 6.42 5.52
CA GLY A 84 -1.91 5.31 6.01
C GLY A 84 -2.46 3.92 5.71
N ALA A 85 -3.45 3.78 4.82
CA ALA A 85 -4.19 2.52 4.69
C ALA A 85 -3.48 1.45 3.88
N MET A 86 -3.82 0.20 4.19
CA MET A 86 -3.70 -0.89 3.24
C MET A 86 -4.75 -0.76 2.14
N ILE A 87 -4.29 -0.79 0.90
CA ILE A 87 -5.15 -0.71 -0.28
C ILE A 87 -5.19 -2.06 -0.99
N GLY A 88 -6.40 -2.49 -1.34
CA GLY A 88 -6.69 -3.74 -2.01
C GLY A 88 -8.21 -3.97 -2.12
N ARG A 89 -8.68 -4.95 -2.89
CA ARG A 89 -7.90 -5.96 -3.63
C ARG A 89 -7.06 -5.39 -4.77
N TYR A 90 -7.40 -4.19 -5.25
CA TYR A 90 -6.69 -3.51 -6.32
C TYR A 90 -6.41 -2.02 -5.98
N GLY A 91 -5.14 -1.65 -5.98
CA GLY A 91 -4.65 -0.28 -5.82
C GLY A 91 -4.87 0.57 -7.07
N ASN A 92 -5.12 1.86 -6.87
CA ASN A 92 -5.46 2.82 -7.90
C ASN A 92 -6.75 2.46 -8.67
N ARG A 93 -6.87 2.90 -9.93
CA ARG A 93 -8.10 2.87 -10.72
C ARG A 93 -8.20 1.66 -11.64
N ILE A 94 -9.43 1.23 -11.88
CA ILE A 94 -9.84 0.35 -12.99
C ILE A 94 -10.90 1.08 -13.81
N ALA A 95 -10.65 1.23 -15.10
CA ALA A 95 -11.50 1.96 -16.04
C ALA A 95 -12.91 1.39 -16.05
N LYS A 96 -13.91 2.27 -15.87
CA LYS A 96 -15.34 1.88 -15.83
C LYS A 96 -15.69 0.85 -14.77
N GLY A 97 -14.78 0.60 -13.82
CA GLY A 97 -14.83 -0.51 -12.89
C GLY A 97 -15.04 -1.85 -13.58
N ARG A 98 -14.49 -2.06 -14.79
CA ARG A 98 -14.67 -3.28 -15.57
C ARG A 98 -13.34 -3.87 -15.97
N PHE A 99 -13.29 -5.19 -16.01
CA PHE A 99 -12.19 -5.93 -16.63
C PHE A 99 -12.69 -7.29 -17.12
N THR A 100 -11.91 -7.92 -18.00
CA THR A 100 -12.17 -9.29 -18.46
C THR A 100 -11.09 -10.23 -17.92
N LEU A 101 -11.50 -11.35 -17.34
CA LEU A 101 -10.61 -12.40 -16.86
C LEU A 101 -11.15 -13.75 -17.30
N ASP A 102 -10.30 -14.58 -17.92
CA ASP A 102 -10.68 -15.89 -18.47
C ASP A 102 -11.93 -15.86 -19.36
N GLY A 103 -12.08 -14.78 -20.15
CA GLY A 103 -13.22 -14.56 -21.05
C GLY A 103 -14.51 -14.11 -20.38
N MET A 104 -14.50 -13.88 -19.06
CA MET A 104 -15.64 -13.40 -18.29
C MET A 104 -15.46 -11.91 -17.94
N GLU A 105 -16.52 -11.11 -18.15
CA GLU A 105 -16.55 -9.69 -17.74
C GLU A 105 -16.93 -9.59 -16.25
N TYR A 106 -16.19 -8.78 -15.51
CA TYR A 106 -16.44 -8.46 -14.10
C TYR A 106 -16.75 -6.97 -13.97
N GLN A 107 -17.74 -6.64 -13.14
CA GLN A 107 -18.09 -5.27 -12.78
C GLN A 107 -17.81 -5.04 -11.29
N LEU A 108 -16.97 -4.06 -11.03
CA LEU A 108 -16.62 -3.52 -9.72
C LEU A 108 -17.49 -2.29 -9.41
N PRO A 109 -17.64 -1.91 -8.14
CA PRO A 109 -18.33 -0.68 -7.78
C PRO A 109 -17.67 0.57 -8.37
N ILE A 110 -18.49 1.49 -8.85
CA ILE A 110 -18.05 2.79 -9.35
C ILE A 110 -18.06 3.78 -8.19
N ASN A 111 -16.89 4.03 -7.62
CA ASN A 111 -16.70 4.91 -6.46
C ASN A 111 -15.79 6.12 -6.73
N ASN A 112 -15.31 6.29 -7.97
CA ASN A 112 -14.53 7.46 -8.36
C ASN A 112 -14.87 7.90 -9.79
N GLY A 113 -15.78 8.87 -9.91
CA GLY A 113 -16.28 9.31 -11.22
C GLY A 113 -16.97 8.16 -11.95
N GLU A 114 -16.46 7.78 -13.13
CA GLU A 114 -16.93 6.62 -13.88
C GLU A 114 -16.15 5.33 -13.54
N ASN A 115 -15.14 5.40 -12.67
CA ASN A 115 -14.18 4.33 -12.44
C ASN A 115 -14.33 3.66 -11.05
N SER A 116 -13.71 2.48 -10.90
CA SER A 116 -13.47 1.86 -9.59
C SER A 116 -12.11 2.31 -9.07
N LEU A 117 -12.00 2.61 -7.79
CA LEU A 117 -10.79 3.11 -7.13
C LEU A 117 -10.52 2.34 -5.82
N HIS A 118 -9.27 1.94 -5.62
CA HIS A 118 -8.75 1.43 -4.34
C HIS A 118 -9.53 0.23 -3.77
N GLY A 119 -9.97 -0.66 -4.66
CA GLY A 119 -10.69 -1.88 -4.30
C GLY A 119 -12.17 -1.71 -4.01
N GLY A 120 -12.74 -0.51 -4.21
CA GLY A 120 -14.15 -0.22 -3.95
C GLY A 120 -14.43 0.40 -2.58
N PRO A 121 -15.68 0.78 -2.28
CA PRO A 121 -16.07 1.49 -1.05
C PRO A 121 -15.73 0.75 0.26
N ASN A 122 -15.76 -0.59 0.27
CA ASN A 122 -15.35 -1.40 1.42
C ASN A 122 -14.08 -2.20 1.14
N GLY A 123 -13.17 -1.64 0.34
CA GLY A 123 -11.85 -2.22 0.10
C GLY A 123 -11.03 -2.39 1.39
N PHE A 124 -9.79 -2.85 1.26
CA PHE A 124 -8.94 -3.30 2.38
C PHE A 124 -8.66 -2.22 3.45
N HIS A 125 -8.90 -0.96 3.12
CA HIS A 125 -8.79 0.18 4.02
C HIS A 125 -9.94 0.25 5.03
N ASN A 126 -11.10 -0.35 4.74
CA ASN A 126 -12.32 -0.25 5.56
C ASN A 126 -12.70 -1.56 6.28
N VAL A 127 -11.76 -2.50 6.40
CA VAL A 127 -11.99 -3.81 7.04
C VAL A 127 -11.12 -3.97 8.29
N TYR A 128 -11.56 -4.84 9.21
CA TYR A 128 -10.73 -5.25 10.33
C TYR A 128 -9.85 -6.42 9.92
N TRP A 129 -8.55 -6.22 9.99
CA TRP A 129 -7.55 -7.25 9.82
C TRP A 129 -7.40 -8.08 11.10
N GLU A 130 -7.26 -9.39 10.94
CA GLU A 130 -6.95 -10.29 12.04
C GLU A 130 -5.46 -10.21 12.37
N ILE A 131 -5.11 -9.92 13.62
CA ILE A 131 -3.72 -9.99 14.07
C ILE A 131 -3.35 -11.45 14.36
N ILE A 132 -2.42 -11.98 13.57
CA ILE A 132 -1.93 -13.36 13.71
C ILE A 132 -0.47 -13.34 14.19
N SER A 133 -0.26 -13.19 15.50
CA SER A 133 1.09 -13.09 16.06
C SER A 133 1.94 -14.34 15.76
N ASP A 134 3.12 -14.13 15.17
CA ASP A 134 4.17 -15.14 15.01
C ASP A 134 5.52 -14.52 15.37
N SER A 135 5.75 -14.37 16.68
CA SER A 135 6.96 -13.75 17.22
C SER A 135 8.23 -14.59 17.01
N ILE A 136 8.09 -15.87 16.65
CA ILE A 136 9.22 -16.74 16.32
C ILE A 136 9.71 -16.44 14.90
N LYS A 137 8.78 -16.30 13.95
CA LYS A 137 9.11 -16.00 12.55
C LYS A 137 9.43 -14.52 12.34
N TYR A 138 8.77 -13.61 13.08
CA TYR A 138 8.90 -12.17 12.89
C TYR A 138 9.13 -11.44 14.23
N PRO A 139 10.39 -11.37 14.72
CA PRO A 139 10.71 -10.54 15.86
C PRO A 139 10.50 -9.05 15.50
N ASN A 140 9.85 -8.29 16.38
CA ASN A 140 9.54 -6.86 16.18
C ASN A 140 8.69 -6.54 14.93
N ALA A 141 7.63 -7.32 14.72
CA ALA A 141 6.71 -7.13 13.61
C ALA A 141 5.24 -7.29 14.04
N LEU A 142 4.36 -6.68 13.27
CA LEU A 142 2.92 -6.93 13.29
C LEU A 142 2.54 -7.71 12.04
N VAL A 143 1.94 -8.88 12.23
CA VAL A 143 1.42 -9.72 11.14
C VAL A 143 -0.10 -9.65 11.17
N MET A 144 -0.68 -9.28 10.03
CA MET A 144 -2.11 -9.13 9.85
C MET A 144 -2.61 -9.99 8.70
N LEU A 145 -3.78 -10.58 8.86
CA LEU A 145 -4.43 -11.43 7.88
C LEU A 145 -5.83 -10.89 7.57
N TYR A 146 -6.18 -10.85 6.29
CA TYR A 146 -7.54 -10.61 5.85
C TYR A 146 -7.96 -11.68 4.83
N LYS A 147 -9.21 -12.15 4.96
CA LYS A 147 -9.82 -13.13 4.06
C LYS A 147 -10.97 -12.47 3.32
N SER A 148 -10.66 -11.95 2.15
CA SER A 148 -11.64 -11.38 1.22
C SER A 148 -12.42 -12.51 0.57
N ARG A 149 -13.75 -12.46 0.61
CA ARG A 149 -14.59 -13.56 0.08
C ARG A 149 -14.71 -13.50 -1.44
N ASP A 150 -15.06 -14.62 -2.07
CA ASP A 150 -15.48 -14.62 -3.48
C ASP A 150 -16.64 -13.64 -3.70
N GLY A 151 -16.51 -12.79 -4.71
CA GLY A 151 -17.48 -11.74 -5.05
C GLY A 151 -17.39 -10.48 -4.19
N GLU A 152 -16.51 -10.43 -3.18
CA GLU A 152 -16.32 -9.22 -2.36
C GLU A 152 -15.85 -8.06 -3.25
N GLU A 153 -16.56 -6.93 -3.18
CA GLU A 153 -16.36 -5.77 -4.06
C GLU A 153 -16.37 -6.11 -5.57
N GLY A 154 -16.98 -7.24 -5.95
CA GLY A 154 -17.07 -7.70 -7.35
C GLY A 154 -15.88 -8.52 -7.85
N TYR A 155 -14.87 -8.77 -7.01
CA TYR A 155 -13.69 -9.57 -7.40
C TYR A 155 -13.94 -11.07 -7.27
N PRO A 156 -13.55 -11.91 -8.25
CA PRO A 156 -13.69 -13.36 -8.16
C PRO A 156 -12.67 -13.98 -7.18
N GLY A 157 -13.03 -15.10 -6.57
CA GLY A 157 -12.16 -15.92 -5.72
C GLY A 157 -12.06 -15.43 -4.29
N ASN A 158 -12.02 -16.37 -3.36
CA ASN A 158 -11.57 -16.07 -2.01
C ASN A 158 -10.08 -15.71 -2.08
N LEU A 159 -9.68 -14.65 -1.38
CA LEU A 159 -8.30 -14.20 -1.31
C LEU A 159 -7.86 -14.11 0.15
N SER A 160 -6.85 -14.89 0.49
CA SER A 160 -6.20 -14.83 1.81
C SER A 160 -4.96 -13.96 1.68
N THR A 161 -4.99 -12.77 2.29
CA THR A 161 -3.89 -11.79 2.23
C THR A 161 -3.24 -11.63 3.59
N THR A 162 -1.93 -11.76 3.66
CA THR A 162 -1.11 -11.46 4.84
C THR A 162 -0.28 -10.20 4.57
N VAL A 163 -0.28 -9.28 5.53
CA VAL A 163 0.60 -8.10 5.55
C VAL A 163 1.46 -8.16 6.80
N VAL A 164 2.77 -7.95 6.64
CA VAL A 164 3.72 -7.87 7.74
C VAL A 164 4.34 -6.49 7.77
N TYR A 165 4.11 -5.76 8.85
CA TYR A 165 4.81 -4.51 9.15
C TYR A 165 5.96 -4.80 10.12
N SER A 166 7.17 -4.34 9.81
CA SER A 166 8.30 -4.45 10.74
C SER A 166 9.18 -3.21 10.71
N LEU A 167 9.89 -2.98 11.82
CA LEU A 167 10.95 -1.97 11.90
C LEU A 167 12.30 -2.65 12.07
N THR A 168 13.27 -2.28 11.23
CA THR A 168 14.66 -2.74 11.37
C THR A 168 15.51 -1.72 12.14
N ASP A 169 16.63 -2.17 12.72
CA ASP A 169 17.62 -1.29 13.35
C ASP A 169 18.38 -0.41 12.33
N SER A 170 18.10 -0.53 11.03
CA SER A 170 18.61 0.35 9.96
C SER A 170 17.60 1.46 9.57
N ASN A 171 16.62 1.76 10.45
CA ASN A 171 15.55 2.74 10.23
C ASN A 171 14.68 2.45 9.01
N GLU A 172 14.35 1.18 8.80
CA GLU A 172 13.48 0.76 7.70
C GLU A 172 12.10 0.39 8.24
N VAL A 173 11.06 1.00 7.68
CA VAL A 173 9.69 0.48 7.72
C VAL A 173 9.57 -0.51 6.57
N VAL A 174 9.48 -1.79 6.89
CA VAL A 174 9.33 -2.86 5.90
C VAL A 174 7.89 -3.35 5.90
N ILE A 175 7.31 -3.40 4.70
CA ILE A 175 5.97 -3.96 4.46
C ILE A 175 6.12 -5.13 3.50
N ASP A 176 5.82 -6.33 3.99
CA ASP A 176 5.77 -7.55 3.19
C ASP A 176 4.32 -7.96 2.97
N TYR A 177 4.00 -8.35 1.74
CA TYR A 177 2.68 -8.81 1.33
C TYR A 177 2.79 -10.24 0.81
N GLU A 178 1.84 -11.09 1.21
CA GLU A 178 1.65 -12.41 0.63
C GLU A 178 0.16 -12.66 0.41
N ALA A 179 -0.23 -13.20 -0.75
CA ALA A 179 -1.62 -13.59 -0.96
C ALA A 179 -1.76 -14.88 -1.78
N THR A 180 -2.83 -15.63 -1.50
CA THR A 180 -3.23 -16.82 -2.26
C THR A 180 -4.73 -16.81 -2.52
N THR A 181 -5.15 -17.46 -3.61
CA THR A 181 -6.55 -17.52 -4.03
C THR A 181 -6.99 -18.93 -4.42
N ASP A 182 -8.30 -19.19 -4.37
CA ASP A 182 -8.92 -20.44 -4.82
C ASP A 182 -9.54 -20.34 -6.23
N LYS A 183 -9.57 -19.15 -6.83
CA LYS A 183 -10.00 -18.90 -8.21
C LYS A 183 -9.18 -17.76 -8.80
N SER A 184 -8.93 -17.78 -10.12
CA SER A 184 -8.24 -16.70 -10.80
C SER A 184 -8.86 -15.34 -10.45
N THR A 185 -8.02 -14.38 -10.08
CA THR A 185 -8.43 -13.03 -9.68
C THR A 185 -7.41 -11.99 -10.13
N VAL A 186 -7.74 -10.71 -9.97
CA VAL A 186 -6.77 -9.62 -10.12
C VAL A 186 -6.40 -9.06 -8.74
N ILE A 187 -5.11 -8.80 -8.54
CA ILE A 187 -4.57 -8.28 -7.28
C ILE A 187 -3.49 -7.24 -7.57
N ASN A 188 -3.57 -6.11 -6.86
CA ASN A 188 -2.55 -5.07 -6.86
C ASN A 188 -2.57 -4.41 -5.49
N LEU A 189 -1.62 -4.71 -4.62
CA LEU A 189 -1.62 -4.19 -3.24
C LEU A 189 -0.69 -3.00 -3.11
N THR A 190 -1.08 -2.05 -2.27
CA THR A 190 -0.17 -0.95 -1.89
C THR A 190 -0.51 -0.40 -0.53
N HIS A 191 0.36 0.48 -0.03
CA HIS A 191 0.19 1.17 1.23
C HIS A 191 0.20 2.68 1.02
N HIS A 192 -0.84 3.34 1.52
CA HIS A 192 -1.20 4.71 1.14
C HIS A 192 -0.89 5.74 2.25
N SER A 193 0.33 5.71 2.80
CA SER A 193 0.78 6.80 3.68
C SER A 193 0.92 8.10 2.93
N PHE A 194 0.43 9.17 3.54
CA PHE A 194 0.62 10.54 3.10
C PHE A 194 1.76 11.12 3.92
N PHE A 195 2.92 11.31 3.30
CA PHE A 195 4.13 11.76 3.95
C PHE A 195 4.26 13.28 3.93
N ASN A 196 4.72 13.83 5.05
CA ASN A 196 5.36 15.13 5.11
C ASN A 196 6.60 15.00 5.99
N LEU A 197 7.79 14.94 5.39
CA LEU A 197 9.03 14.73 6.14
C LEU A 197 9.41 15.91 7.06
N ALA A 198 8.78 17.08 6.92
CA ALA A 198 8.91 18.17 7.92
C ALA A 198 8.11 17.86 9.19
N GLY A 199 7.14 16.95 9.10
CA GLY A 199 6.16 16.60 10.14
C GLY A 199 4.74 16.91 9.66
N GLU A 200 3.77 16.07 10.02
CA GLU A 200 2.35 16.35 9.74
C GLU A 200 1.93 17.71 10.32
N GLY A 201 1.09 18.43 9.58
CA GLY A 201 0.66 19.78 9.95
C GLY A 201 1.76 20.86 9.86
N SER A 202 2.91 20.58 9.22
CA SER A 202 4.01 21.56 9.07
C SER A 202 3.95 22.39 7.78
N GLY A 203 2.79 22.44 7.13
CA GLY A 203 2.59 23.18 5.88
C GLY A 203 2.75 22.29 4.65
N ASN A 204 3.16 22.89 3.52
CA ASN A 204 3.22 22.19 2.23
C ASN A 204 4.55 21.43 2.01
N ILE A 205 4.52 20.52 1.04
CA ILE A 205 5.65 19.65 0.64
C ILE A 205 6.43 20.17 -0.57
N LEU A 206 6.18 21.42 -1.01
CA LEU A 206 6.71 21.92 -2.28
C LEU A 206 8.24 22.05 -2.31
N ASN A 207 8.86 22.15 -1.14
CA ASN A 207 10.32 22.25 -1.00
C ASN A 207 11.00 20.90 -0.78
N HIS A 208 10.26 19.80 -0.70
CA HIS A 208 10.87 18.46 -0.67
C HIS A 208 11.56 18.20 -2.01
N GLU A 209 12.78 17.73 -1.95
CA GLU A 209 13.62 17.36 -3.08
C GLU A 209 13.37 15.88 -3.40
N VAL A 210 13.14 15.56 -4.69
CA VAL A 210 12.77 14.22 -5.14
C VAL A 210 13.70 13.75 -6.25
N ILE A 211 14.05 12.47 -6.19
CA ILE A 211 14.60 11.66 -7.30
C ILE A 211 13.69 10.45 -7.46
N ILE A 212 13.33 10.08 -8.69
CA ILE A 212 12.61 8.86 -9.03
C ILE A 212 13.40 8.11 -10.11
N ASN A 213 13.74 6.84 -9.85
CA ASN A 213 14.49 5.98 -10.75
C ASN A 213 13.58 5.38 -11.83
N ALA A 214 13.07 6.24 -12.70
CA ALA A 214 12.14 5.90 -13.77
C ALA A 214 12.28 6.89 -14.93
N ASP A 215 12.61 6.39 -16.11
CA ASP A 215 12.74 7.21 -17.33
C ASP A 215 11.42 7.36 -18.11
N LYS A 216 10.35 6.71 -17.62
CA LYS A 216 9.01 6.72 -18.19
C LYS A 216 7.92 6.79 -17.12
N PHE A 217 6.73 7.21 -17.53
CA PHE A 217 5.51 7.20 -16.74
C PHE A 217 4.32 6.77 -17.61
N ASN A 218 3.18 6.50 -16.98
CA ASN A 218 1.91 6.26 -17.67
C ASN A 218 1.12 7.57 -17.82
N PRO A 219 0.98 8.13 -19.03
CA PRO A 219 0.04 9.22 -19.26
C PRO A 219 -1.40 8.75 -19.04
N VAL A 220 -2.21 9.63 -18.49
CA VAL A 220 -3.61 9.40 -18.16
C VAL A 220 -4.54 10.28 -18.98
N ASP A 221 -5.80 9.90 -19.04
CA ASP A 221 -6.89 10.73 -19.52
C ASP A 221 -7.45 11.66 -18.42
N ALA A 222 -8.50 12.42 -18.75
CA ALA A 222 -9.15 13.33 -17.80
C ALA A 222 -9.83 12.63 -16.61
N GLY A 223 -10.06 11.31 -16.69
CA GLY A 223 -10.56 10.48 -15.60
C GLY A 223 -9.46 9.80 -14.79
N LEU A 224 -8.19 10.16 -15.05
CA LEU A 224 -6.98 9.58 -14.45
C LEU A 224 -6.81 8.08 -14.76
N ILE A 225 -7.33 7.62 -15.90
CA ILE A 225 -7.09 6.27 -16.42
C ILE A 225 -5.88 6.29 -17.35
N PRO A 226 -4.90 5.39 -17.19
CA PRO A 226 -3.79 5.27 -18.13
C PRO A 226 -4.26 5.05 -19.57
N THR A 227 -3.58 5.71 -20.50
CA THR A 227 -3.88 5.60 -21.94
C THR A 227 -3.36 4.30 -22.57
N GLY A 228 -2.52 3.54 -21.85
CA GLY A 228 -1.73 2.43 -22.38
C GLY A 228 -0.34 2.83 -22.88
N GLU A 229 -0.06 4.14 -23.04
CA GLU A 229 1.26 4.64 -23.43
C GLU A 229 2.27 4.51 -22.27
N LEU A 230 3.54 4.22 -22.61
CA LEU A 230 4.70 4.31 -21.71
C LEU A 230 5.57 5.50 -22.16
N LYS A 231 5.28 6.70 -21.66
CA LYS A 231 5.86 7.95 -22.16
C LYS A 231 7.16 8.28 -21.44
N SER A 232 8.17 8.74 -22.16
CA SER A 232 9.43 9.19 -21.53
C SER A 232 9.20 10.42 -20.67
N VAL A 233 9.87 10.48 -19.51
CA VAL A 233 9.88 11.66 -18.64
C VAL A 233 10.79 12.78 -19.17
N LEU A 234 11.76 12.45 -20.04
CA LEU A 234 12.79 13.40 -20.49
C LEU A 234 12.16 14.62 -21.16
N ASN A 235 12.63 15.81 -20.77
CA ASN A 235 12.12 17.10 -21.25
C ASN A 235 10.63 17.34 -20.92
N THR A 236 10.11 16.72 -19.85
CA THR A 236 8.77 16.98 -19.32
C THR A 236 8.86 17.38 -17.84
N PRO A 237 7.78 17.94 -17.25
CA PRO A 237 7.75 18.21 -15.80
C PRO A 237 7.97 16.97 -14.92
N PHE A 238 7.77 15.77 -15.48
CA PHE A 238 7.85 14.47 -14.80
C PHE A 238 9.29 13.93 -14.68
N ASP A 239 10.29 14.64 -15.20
CA ASP A 239 11.70 14.24 -15.15
C ASP A 239 12.32 14.40 -13.76
N PHE A 240 12.16 13.39 -12.91
CA PHE A 240 12.82 13.30 -11.61
C PHE A 240 14.06 12.39 -11.62
N LEU A 241 14.70 12.17 -12.78
CA LEU A 241 15.96 11.40 -12.85
C LEU A 241 17.11 12.12 -12.12
N LYS A 242 16.96 13.43 -11.92
CA LYS A 242 17.81 14.27 -11.08
C LYS A 242 16.97 14.95 -10.02
N VAL A 243 17.66 15.48 -9.00
CA VAL A 243 17.02 16.21 -7.90
C VAL A 243 16.23 17.40 -8.45
N HIS A 244 14.94 17.40 -8.15
CA HIS A 244 14.04 18.54 -8.35
C HIS A 244 13.14 18.68 -7.12
N THR A 245 12.74 19.91 -6.78
CA THR A 245 11.72 20.04 -5.73
C THR A 245 10.35 19.69 -6.28
N ILE A 246 9.44 19.21 -5.43
CA ILE A 246 8.07 18.89 -5.86
C ILE A 246 7.40 20.12 -6.46
N GLY A 247 7.63 21.30 -5.88
CA GLY A 247 7.04 22.55 -6.33
C GLY A 247 7.63 23.16 -7.60
N GLU A 248 8.82 22.73 -8.04
CA GLU A 248 9.57 23.41 -9.11
C GLU A 248 8.78 23.52 -10.42
N ARG A 249 8.10 22.43 -10.80
CA ARG A 249 7.44 22.30 -12.11
C ARG A 249 5.97 21.91 -12.04
N ILE A 250 5.42 21.71 -10.85
CA ILE A 250 4.06 21.16 -10.63
C ILE A 250 2.92 22.01 -11.22
N ASN A 251 3.17 23.29 -11.51
CA ASN A 251 2.21 24.21 -12.12
C ASN A 251 2.62 24.62 -13.56
N THR A 252 3.56 23.88 -14.17
CA THR A 252 3.89 24.09 -15.59
C THR A 252 2.67 23.77 -16.45
N GLU A 253 2.48 24.52 -17.53
CA GLU A 253 1.45 24.21 -18.53
C GLU A 253 1.79 22.88 -19.22
N ASP A 254 1.16 21.82 -18.76
CA ASP A 254 1.26 20.47 -19.28
C ASP A 254 -0.09 19.75 -19.08
N GLU A 255 -0.53 19.01 -20.08
CA GLU A 255 -1.84 18.34 -20.06
C GLU A 255 -1.97 17.33 -18.90
N GLN A 256 -0.89 16.60 -18.60
CA GLN A 256 -0.89 15.57 -17.57
C GLN A 256 -0.91 16.20 -16.17
N LEU A 257 -0.18 17.31 -15.97
CA LEU A 257 -0.28 18.10 -14.74
C LEU A 257 -1.69 18.68 -14.54
N LYS A 258 -2.37 19.09 -15.62
CA LYS A 258 -3.75 19.56 -15.56
C LYS A 258 -4.70 18.45 -15.14
N PHE A 259 -4.58 17.24 -15.70
CA PHE A 259 -5.42 16.11 -15.31
C PHE A 259 -5.19 15.72 -13.84
N GLY A 260 -3.95 15.66 -13.38
CA GLY A 260 -3.61 15.33 -12.00
C GLY A 260 -3.80 16.46 -10.98
N SER A 261 -4.07 17.70 -11.41
CA SER A 261 -3.96 18.92 -10.57
C SER A 261 -2.59 19.07 -9.88
N GLY A 262 -1.56 18.58 -10.54
CA GLY A 262 -0.23 18.29 -10.01
C GLY A 262 0.22 16.88 -10.40
N TYR A 263 1.07 16.27 -9.60
CA TYR A 263 1.47 14.88 -9.82
C TYR A 263 0.42 13.95 -9.20
N ASP A 264 -0.21 13.12 -10.02
CA ASP A 264 -0.97 11.93 -9.63
C ASP A 264 -0.77 10.83 -10.69
N HIS A 265 0.48 10.40 -10.87
CA HIS A 265 0.85 9.50 -11.97
C HIS A 265 1.69 8.32 -11.48
N ASN A 266 1.67 7.24 -12.25
CA ASN A 266 2.53 6.08 -12.06
C ASN A 266 3.82 6.23 -12.88
N TRP A 267 4.96 6.28 -12.19
CA TRP A 267 6.28 6.14 -12.82
C TRP A 267 6.59 4.66 -13.04
N ILE A 268 7.23 4.37 -14.17
CA ILE A 268 7.62 3.02 -14.58
C ILE A 268 9.08 2.82 -14.15
N LEU A 269 9.30 2.00 -13.13
CA LEU A 269 10.62 1.87 -12.51
C LEU A 269 11.60 1.17 -13.45
N ASP A 270 12.81 1.73 -13.59
CA ASP A 270 13.89 1.17 -14.39
C ASP A 270 14.60 0.05 -13.63
N LYS A 271 14.00 -1.15 -13.65
CA LYS A 271 14.46 -2.31 -12.90
C LYS A 271 14.03 -3.62 -13.53
N LYS A 272 14.69 -4.71 -13.14
CA LYS A 272 14.24 -6.06 -13.47
C LYS A 272 13.01 -6.42 -12.64
N SER A 273 12.09 -7.16 -13.25
CA SER A 273 10.85 -7.61 -12.60
C SER A 273 11.15 -8.36 -11.29
N ASN A 274 10.42 -8.03 -10.22
CA ASN A 274 10.50 -8.60 -8.87
C ASN A 274 11.82 -8.40 -8.09
N GLU A 275 12.83 -7.73 -8.65
CA GLU A 275 14.04 -7.36 -7.90
C GLU A 275 13.70 -6.26 -6.88
N LEU A 276 14.21 -6.35 -5.64
CA LEU A 276 14.10 -5.25 -4.69
C LEU A 276 15.09 -4.16 -5.09
N SER A 277 14.60 -2.99 -5.50
CA SER A 277 15.44 -1.90 -6.01
C SER A 277 14.99 -0.55 -5.45
N LEU A 278 15.91 0.41 -5.41
CA LEU A 278 15.62 1.79 -5.03
C LEU A 278 14.72 2.43 -6.11
N ALA A 279 13.51 2.81 -5.73
CA ALA A 279 12.53 3.43 -6.61
C ALA A 279 12.58 4.96 -6.55
N ALA A 280 12.72 5.53 -5.36
CA ALA A 280 12.76 6.98 -5.17
C ALA A 280 13.55 7.39 -3.93
N THR A 281 14.01 8.64 -3.91
CA THR A 281 14.57 9.30 -2.73
C THR A 281 13.89 10.65 -2.56
N VAL A 282 13.44 10.96 -1.35
CA VAL A 282 12.85 12.25 -0.99
C VAL A 282 13.61 12.85 0.17
N ARG A 283 14.02 14.11 0.07
CA ARG A 283 14.71 14.84 1.13
C ARG A 283 13.92 16.08 1.53
N GLU A 284 13.82 16.35 2.82
CA GLU A 284 13.35 17.63 3.33
C GLU A 284 14.55 18.43 3.87
N PRO A 285 14.86 19.59 3.26
CA PRO A 285 16.14 20.24 3.48
C PRO A 285 16.31 20.83 4.89
N ASN A 286 15.24 21.20 5.59
CA ASN A 286 15.34 21.89 6.88
C ASN A 286 15.63 20.91 8.03
N SER A 287 14.80 19.88 8.17
CA SER A 287 14.98 18.79 9.13
C SER A 287 16.18 17.91 8.76
N GLY A 288 16.51 17.81 7.47
CA GLY A 288 17.53 16.90 6.97
C GLY A 288 17.04 15.46 6.83
N ARG A 289 15.76 15.17 7.10
CA ARG A 289 15.20 13.83 6.90
C ARG A 289 15.23 13.44 5.42
N ILE A 290 15.70 12.23 5.16
CA ILE A 290 15.73 11.60 3.85
C ILE A 290 14.93 10.30 3.95
N MET A 291 14.03 10.09 3.00
CA MET A 291 13.29 8.85 2.82
C MET A 291 13.69 8.21 1.48
N GLU A 292 14.21 7.00 1.54
CA GLU A 292 14.38 6.14 0.36
C GLU A 292 13.20 5.16 0.28
N VAL A 293 12.67 4.97 -0.92
CA VAL A 293 11.62 4.00 -1.22
C VAL A 293 12.25 2.86 -1.99
N TRP A 294 12.20 1.64 -1.46
CA TRP A 294 12.63 0.43 -2.16
C TRP A 294 11.44 -0.49 -2.37
N THR A 295 11.35 -1.13 -3.54
CA THR A 295 10.23 -2.04 -3.80
C THR A 295 10.55 -3.14 -4.79
N THR A 296 9.81 -4.25 -4.71
CA THR A 296 9.74 -5.30 -5.73
C THR A 296 8.80 -4.96 -6.89
N GLU A 297 7.90 -3.99 -6.71
CA GLU A 297 6.89 -3.62 -7.70
C GLU A 297 7.48 -2.97 -8.95
N PRO A 298 6.78 -3.02 -10.10
CA PRO A 298 7.23 -2.41 -11.35
C PRO A 298 6.92 -0.91 -11.44
N GLY A 299 5.96 -0.41 -10.65
CA GLY A 299 5.49 0.97 -10.68
C GLY A 299 5.59 1.67 -9.32
N LEU A 300 5.60 3.00 -9.38
CA LEU A 300 5.50 3.88 -8.23
C LEU A 300 4.51 5.00 -8.54
N GLN A 301 3.35 4.99 -7.89
CA GLN A 301 2.44 6.14 -7.91
C GLN A 301 3.05 7.25 -7.06
N PHE A 302 3.21 8.43 -7.66
CA PHE A 302 3.55 9.64 -6.93
C PHE A 302 2.39 10.61 -7.01
N TYR A 303 1.75 10.79 -5.85
CA TYR A 303 0.63 11.71 -5.67
C TYR A 303 1.05 12.86 -4.74
N SER A 304 0.88 14.10 -5.19
CA SER A 304 1.37 15.30 -4.48
C SER A 304 0.33 15.97 -3.57
N GLY A 305 -0.71 15.25 -3.12
CA GLY A 305 -1.68 15.80 -2.15
C GLY A 305 -2.63 16.84 -2.75
N ASN A 306 -2.99 16.66 -4.03
CA ASN A 306 -3.70 17.67 -4.84
C ASN A 306 -5.17 17.89 -4.43
N PHE A 307 -5.77 16.93 -3.73
CA PHE A 307 -7.17 16.97 -3.30
C PHE A 307 -7.36 17.22 -1.80
N LEU A 308 -6.28 17.52 -1.09
CA LEU A 308 -6.37 17.98 0.30
C LEU A 308 -6.87 19.43 0.31
N ASP A 309 -7.92 19.73 1.08
CA ASP A 309 -8.58 21.05 1.08
C ASP A 309 -8.63 21.72 2.45
N GLY A 310 -8.12 21.05 3.50
CA GLY A 310 -8.12 21.54 4.87
C GLY A 310 -9.36 21.13 5.69
N SER A 311 -10.29 20.35 5.13
CA SER A 311 -11.44 19.82 5.87
C SER A 311 -11.05 18.75 6.89
N ASP A 312 -10.03 17.93 6.58
CA ASP A 312 -9.47 16.94 7.50
C ASP A 312 -8.57 17.61 8.56
N ILE A 313 -8.96 17.50 9.83
CA ILE A 313 -8.16 17.97 10.97
C ILE A 313 -7.29 16.81 11.47
N GLY A 314 -5.99 17.02 11.33
CA GLY A 314 -4.96 16.03 11.58
C GLY A 314 -4.65 15.74 13.05
N PHE A 315 -3.71 14.83 13.25
CA PHE A 315 -3.21 14.37 14.54
C PHE A 315 -2.76 15.54 15.43
N SER A 316 -2.06 16.54 14.88
CA SER A 316 -1.64 17.75 15.61
C SER A 316 -2.73 18.82 15.79
N GLY A 317 -3.99 18.53 15.44
CA GLY A 317 -5.08 19.50 15.47
C GLY A 317 -5.01 20.55 14.36
N LYS A 318 -4.19 20.33 13.33
CA LYS A 318 -4.00 21.24 12.19
C LYS A 318 -4.72 20.72 10.94
N PRO A 319 -5.26 21.61 10.10
CA PRO A 319 -5.89 21.20 8.84
C PRO A 319 -4.86 20.69 7.83
N TYR A 320 -5.19 19.61 7.13
CA TYR A 320 -4.40 19.11 5.99
C TYR A 320 -4.83 19.79 4.70
N VAL A 321 -4.11 20.84 4.33
CA VAL A 321 -4.41 21.71 3.18
C VAL A 321 -3.76 21.21 1.88
N LEU A 322 -4.08 21.87 0.77
CA LEU A 322 -3.54 21.60 -0.56
C LEU A 322 -2.03 21.38 -0.52
N ARG A 323 -1.61 20.19 -0.99
CA ARG A 323 -0.20 19.77 -1.06
C ARG A 323 0.50 19.80 0.30
N SER A 324 -0.19 19.45 1.39
CA SER A 324 0.41 19.28 2.71
C SER A 324 1.12 17.94 2.92
N ALA A 325 0.97 17.00 1.97
CA ALA A 325 1.65 15.70 1.98
C ALA A 325 1.75 15.11 0.57
N PHE A 326 2.58 14.08 0.42
CA PHE A 326 2.71 13.28 -0.79
C PHE A 326 2.64 11.77 -0.51
N CYS A 327 2.28 10.96 -1.50
CA CYS A 327 2.28 9.50 -1.42
C CYS A 327 3.32 8.90 -2.37
N MET A 328 3.88 7.76 -1.99
CA MET A 328 4.84 6.98 -2.78
C MET A 328 4.38 5.52 -2.80
N GLU A 329 3.35 5.23 -3.59
CA GLU A 329 2.66 3.94 -3.56
C GLU A 329 3.34 2.99 -4.55
N ALA A 330 4.12 2.05 -4.04
CA ALA A 330 4.69 0.99 -4.87
C ALA A 330 3.58 -0.01 -5.25
N GLN A 331 3.40 -0.25 -6.55
CA GLN A 331 2.31 -1.08 -7.08
C GLN A 331 2.56 -1.49 -8.54
N HIS A 332 1.70 -2.34 -9.09
CA HIS A 332 1.54 -2.48 -10.53
C HIS A 332 0.86 -1.25 -11.14
N PHE A 333 0.97 -1.10 -12.46
CA PHE A 333 0.42 0.07 -13.15
C PHE A 333 -1.11 0.08 -12.99
N PRO A 334 -1.73 1.24 -12.79
CA PRO A 334 -3.18 1.33 -12.76
C PRO A 334 -3.82 0.76 -14.03
N ASP A 335 -5.02 0.21 -13.89
CA ASP A 335 -5.80 -0.38 -14.98
C ASP A 335 -5.11 -1.55 -15.75
N SER A 336 -4.06 -2.17 -15.20
CA SER A 336 -3.33 -3.28 -15.85
C SER A 336 -4.22 -4.42 -16.39
N PRO A 337 -5.34 -4.84 -15.75
CA PRO A 337 -6.25 -5.83 -16.31
C PRO A 337 -6.80 -5.48 -17.70
N ASN A 338 -6.85 -4.20 -18.07
CA ASN A 338 -7.35 -3.70 -19.34
C ASN A 338 -6.24 -3.34 -20.35
N HIS A 339 -4.97 -3.47 -19.96
CA HIS A 339 -3.81 -3.14 -20.78
C HIS A 339 -2.87 -4.34 -20.91
N SER A 340 -2.98 -5.08 -22.01
CA SER A 340 -2.17 -6.29 -22.27
C SER A 340 -0.66 -6.04 -22.38
N ASN A 341 -0.24 -4.79 -22.58
CA ASN A 341 1.16 -4.37 -22.61
C ASN A 341 1.70 -3.98 -21.22
N PHE A 342 0.89 -3.99 -20.17
CA PHE A 342 1.31 -3.72 -18.80
C PHE A 342 1.67 -5.03 -18.06
N PRO A 343 2.47 -4.97 -16.97
CA PRO A 343 2.70 -6.12 -16.11
C PRO A 343 1.38 -6.71 -15.59
N SER A 344 1.22 -8.02 -15.71
CA SER A 344 -0.01 -8.71 -15.31
C SER A 344 -0.24 -8.61 -13.80
N THR A 345 -1.48 -8.36 -13.42
CA THR A 345 -1.96 -8.40 -12.02
C THR A 345 -2.79 -9.65 -11.73
N VAL A 346 -2.82 -10.62 -12.64
CA VAL A 346 -3.59 -11.87 -12.46
C VAL A 346 -2.88 -12.78 -11.46
N LEU A 347 -3.64 -13.32 -10.51
CA LEU A 347 -3.21 -14.36 -9.58
C LEU A 347 -4.09 -15.60 -9.79
N ASN A 348 -3.48 -16.74 -10.10
CA ASN A 348 -4.17 -18.01 -10.32
C ASN A 348 -4.10 -18.93 -9.09
N PRO A 349 -5.01 -19.93 -8.98
CA PRO A 349 -4.91 -20.96 -7.96
C PRO A 349 -3.58 -21.71 -8.02
N GLY A 350 -2.94 -21.89 -6.86
CA GLY A 350 -1.63 -22.53 -6.75
C GLY A 350 -0.44 -21.58 -6.86
N GLU A 351 -0.66 -20.33 -7.29
CA GLU A 351 0.34 -19.26 -7.25
C GLU A 351 0.34 -18.55 -5.89
N VAL A 352 1.44 -17.87 -5.59
CA VAL A 352 1.59 -17.04 -4.39
C VAL A 352 2.00 -15.64 -4.82
N TYR A 353 1.14 -14.67 -4.57
CA TYR A 353 1.49 -13.26 -4.69
C TYR A 353 2.52 -12.89 -3.62
N LYS A 354 3.58 -12.18 -4.01
CA LYS A 354 4.57 -11.62 -3.09
C LYS A 354 4.98 -10.24 -3.53
N GLN A 355 5.00 -9.32 -2.57
CA GLN A 355 5.49 -7.96 -2.76
C GLN A 355 6.23 -7.52 -1.50
N LYS A 356 7.21 -6.65 -1.67
CA LYS A 356 7.91 -5.98 -0.56
C LYS A 356 8.09 -4.49 -0.90
N THR A 357 7.78 -3.64 0.08
CA THR A 357 8.07 -2.20 0.05
C THR A 357 8.81 -1.80 1.31
N ILE A 358 9.83 -0.95 1.17
CA ILE A 358 10.62 -0.43 2.28
C ILE A 358 10.66 1.08 2.20
N TYR A 359 10.26 1.76 3.28
CA TYR A 359 10.55 3.17 3.51
C TYR A 359 11.73 3.27 4.48
N LYS A 360 12.90 3.65 3.97
CA LYS A 360 14.13 3.75 4.74
C LYS A 360 14.43 5.20 5.08
N PHE A 361 14.63 5.50 6.35
CA PHE A 361 14.87 6.86 6.83
C PHE A 361 16.34 7.09 7.20
N LYS A 362 16.87 8.24 6.79
CA LYS A 362 18.24 8.72 7.07
C LYS A 362 18.19 10.20 7.45
N ASN A 363 19.24 10.68 8.11
CA ASN A 363 19.35 12.05 8.62
C ASN A 363 20.66 12.71 8.21
#